data_AF-A0A536LYJ5-F1
#
_entry.id   AF-A0A536LYJ5-F1
#
_cell.length_a   1.000
_cell.length_b   1.000
_cell.length_c   1.000
_cell.angle_alpha   90.00
_cell.angle_beta   90.00
_cell.angle_gamma   90.00
#
_symmetry.space_group_name_H-M   'P 1'
#
loop_
_entity.id
_entity.type
_entity.pdbx_description
1 polymer ?
#
loop_
_entity_poly.entity_id
_entity_poly.type
_entity_poly.pdbx_seq_one_letter_code
_entity_poly.pdbx_strand_id
1 'polypeptide(L)'
;FRAYWEDVENIGDIDVLCRICAECGLDAAELRAALEGERFATPVQGEIDWSRAVGITGVPTVVFEEKFSVVGAQEYEVFRDIARRIVEGKITGE
;
A
#
# COMPACT_ATOMS: atom_id res chain seq x y z
N PHE A 1 9.85 3.24 -3.25
CA PHE A 1 9.90 4.55 -2.58
C PHE A 1 11.16 5.32 -2.94
N ARG A 2 12.37 4.84 -2.59
CA ARG A 2 13.64 5.50 -2.92
C ARG A 2 13.73 5.92 -4.40
N ALA A 3 13.52 4.99 -5.32
CA ALA A 3 13.56 5.27 -6.76
C ALA A 3 12.73 6.49 -7.20
N TYR A 4 11.53 6.66 -6.64
CA TYR A 4 10.65 7.77 -7.02
C TYR A 4 10.96 9.07 -6.26
N TRP A 5 11.13 8.97 -4.93
CA TRP A 5 11.20 10.14 -4.05
C TRP A 5 12.62 10.68 -3.82
N GLU A 6 13.63 9.82 -3.87
CA GLU A 6 15.04 10.18 -3.63
C GLU A 6 15.80 10.24 -4.96
N ASP A 7 15.68 9.19 -5.78
CA ASP A 7 16.51 9.03 -6.99
C ASP A 7 15.86 9.65 -8.25
N VAL A 8 14.60 10.08 -8.16
CA VAL A 8 13.84 10.76 -9.23
C VAL A 8 13.77 9.94 -10.53
N GLU A 9 13.65 8.62 -10.39
CA GLU A 9 13.54 7.69 -11.50
C GLU A 9 12.08 7.55 -11.99
N ASN A 10 11.92 7.23 -13.28
CA ASN A 10 10.61 6.98 -13.86
C ASN A 10 10.10 5.58 -13.50
N ILE A 11 9.29 5.48 -12.44
CA ILE A 11 8.65 4.22 -12.03
C ILE A 11 7.48 3.78 -12.94
N GLY A 12 7.17 4.52 -14.01
CA GLY A 12 6.29 4.07 -15.09
C GLY A 12 7.01 3.24 -16.16
N ASP A 13 8.34 3.14 -16.10
CA ASP A 13 9.15 2.36 -17.02
C ASP A 13 9.34 0.92 -16.49
N ILE A 14 8.99 -0.07 -17.32
CA ILE A 14 9.13 -1.51 -16.99
C ILE A 14 10.58 -1.87 -16.70
N ASP A 15 11.56 -1.29 -17.41
CA ASP A 15 12.97 -1.60 -17.21
C ASP A 15 13.48 -1.10 -15.85
N VAL A 16 13.03 0.08 -15.43
CA VAL A 16 13.32 0.63 -14.09
C VAL A 16 12.73 -0.28 -13.02
N LEU A 17 11.46 -0.69 -13.16
CA LEU A 17 10.81 -1.60 -12.22
C LEU A 17 11.50 -2.98 -12.15
N CYS A 18 11.93 -3.53 -13.27
CA CYS A 18 12.64 -4.81 -13.32
C CYS A 18 14.01 -4.76 -12.65
N ARG A 19 14.75 -3.65 -12.81
CA ARG A 19 16.01 -3.45 -12.07
C ARG A 19 15.77 -3.37 -10.57
N ILE A 20 14.80 -2.57 -10.12
CA ILE A 20 14.45 -2.43 -8.70
C ILE A 20 14.00 -3.77 -8.12
N CYS A 21 13.23 -4.56 -8.88
CA CYS A 21 12.81 -5.92 -8.52
C CYS A 21 14.01 -6.82 -8.20
N ALA A 22 15.02 -6.83 -9.07
CA ALA A 22 16.25 -7.60 -8.86
C ALA A 22 17.04 -7.11 -7.64
N GLU A 23 17.12 -5.79 -7.42
CA GLU A 23 17.78 -5.20 -6.23
C GLU A 23 17.09 -5.61 -4.92
N CYS A 24 15.78 -5.85 -4.95
CA CYS A 24 15.00 -6.39 -3.84
C CYS A 24 15.11 -7.93 -3.69
N GLY A 25 15.88 -8.61 -4.55
CA GLY A 25 16.07 -10.07 -4.51
C GLY A 25 14.93 -10.89 -5.14
N LEU A 26 14.12 -10.28 -6.00
CA LEU A 26 13.00 -10.92 -6.70
C LEU A 26 13.35 -11.24 -8.17
N ASP A 27 12.54 -12.07 -8.83
CA ASP A 27 12.72 -12.44 -10.24
C ASP A 27 12.23 -11.32 -11.19
N ALA A 28 13.17 -10.67 -11.87
CA ALA A 28 12.90 -9.61 -12.83
C ALA A 28 12.19 -10.09 -14.10
N ALA A 29 12.46 -11.31 -14.56
CA ALA A 29 11.81 -11.88 -15.74
C ALA A 29 10.34 -12.21 -15.45
N GLU A 30 10.07 -12.75 -14.26
CA GLU A 30 8.69 -12.99 -13.80
C GLU A 30 7.91 -11.67 -13.69
N LEU A 31 8.53 -10.62 -13.11
CA LEU A 31 7.90 -9.30 -13.01
C LEU A 31 7.60 -8.72 -14.38
N ARG A 32 8.56 -8.75 -15.33
CA ARG A 32 8.33 -8.26 -16.69
C ARG A 32 7.14 -8.94 -17.34
N ALA A 33 7.09 -10.28 -17.27
CA ALA A 33 5.96 -11.04 -17.80
C ALA A 33 4.63 -10.72 -17.08
N ALA A 34 4.67 -10.33 -15.80
CA ALA A 34 3.49 -9.92 -15.04
C ALA A 34 2.96 -8.55 -15.49
N LEU A 35 3.87 -7.60 -15.71
CA LEU A 35 3.56 -6.24 -16.14
C LEU A 35 3.05 -6.22 -17.58
N GLU A 36 3.75 -6.87 -18.50
CA GLU A 36 3.36 -6.95 -19.92
C GLU A 36 2.07 -7.74 -20.12
N GLY A 37 1.83 -8.75 -19.28
CA GLY A 37 0.61 -9.55 -19.29
C GLY A 37 -0.53 -8.98 -18.44
N GLU A 38 -0.35 -7.80 -17.84
CA GLU A 38 -1.33 -7.14 -16.95
C GLU A 38 -1.91 -8.06 -15.86
N ARG A 39 -1.11 -9.03 -15.37
CA ARG A 39 -1.58 -10.15 -14.54
C ARG A 39 -2.30 -9.69 -13.27
N PHE A 40 -1.89 -8.54 -12.73
CA PHE A 40 -2.42 -7.98 -11.49
C PHE A 40 -3.29 -6.73 -11.71
N ALA A 41 -3.64 -6.37 -12.96
CA ALA A 41 -4.46 -5.19 -13.23
C ALA A 41 -5.85 -5.29 -12.57
N THR A 42 -6.53 -6.43 -12.73
CA THR A 42 -7.85 -6.66 -12.11
C THR A 42 -7.83 -6.61 -10.58
N PRO A 43 -6.96 -7.35 -9.86
CA PRO A 43 -6.94 -7.26 -8.40
C PRO A 43 -6.56 -5.85 -7.90
N VAL A 44 -5.61 -5.16 -8.55
CA VAL A 44 -5.27 -3.77 -8.19
C VAL A 44 -6.47 -2.84 -8.36
N GLN A 45 -7.22 -2.96 -9.46
CA GLN A 45 -8.43 -2.18 -9.67
C GLN A 45 -9.52 -2.50 -8.63
N GLY A 46 -9.66 -3.79 -8.26
CA GLY A 46 -10.59 -4.23 -7.22
C GLY A 46 -10.30 -3.58 -5.86
N GLU A 47 -9.04 -3.51 -5.44
CA GLU A 47 -8.63 -2.85 -4.19
C GLU A 47 -8.89 -1.33 -4.23
N ILE A 48 -8.68 -0.68 -5.37
CA ILE A 48 -8.98 0.74 -5.57
C ILE A 48 -10.49 0.99 -5.44
N ASP A 49 -11.31 0.13 -6.05
CA ASP A 49 -12.77 0.28 -6.03
C ASP A 49 -13.34 -0.01 -4.64
N TRP A 50 -12.83 -1.03 -3.95
CA TRP A 50 -13.16 -1.28 -2.54
C TRP A 50 -12.81 -0.08 -1.66
N SER A 51 -11.60 0.47 -1.81
CA SER A 51 -11.14 1.63 -1.03
C SER A 51 -12.09 2.82 -1.17
N ARG A 52 -12.53 3.10 -2.40
CA ARG A 52 -13.53 4.16 -2.67
C ARG A 52 -14.89 3.83 -2.04
N ALA A 53 -15.34 2.58 -2.14
CA ALA A 53 -16.63 2.14 -1.61
C ALA A 53 -16.72 2.28 -0.08
N VAL A 54 -15.60 2.06 0.63
CA VAL A 54 -15.51 2.25 2.10
C VAL A 54 -15.15 3.68 2.50
N GLY A 55 -15.19 4.64 1.56
CA GLY A 55 -15.02 6.07 1.83
C GLY A 55 -13.58 6.57 1.93
N ILE A 56 -12.58 5.78 1.55
CA ILE A 56 -11.18 6.21 1.52
C ILE A 56 -10.97 7.13 0.32
N THR A 57 -10.59 8.37 0.60
CA THR A 57 -10.40 9.44 -0.40
C THR A 57 -8.95 9.93 -0.51
N GLY A 58 -8.05 9.43 0.34
CA GLY A 58 -6.65 9.85 0.36
C GLY A 58 -5.72 8.82 0.99
N VAL A 59 -4.43 8.93 0.68
CA VAL A 59 -3.38 8.04 1.18
C VAL A 59 -2.30 8.83 1.94
N PRO A 60 -1.62 8.21 2.93
CA PRO A 60 -1.92 6.87 3.48
C PRO A 60 -3.21 6.89 4.32
N THR A 61 -3.97 5.80 4.27
CA THR A 61 -5.06 5.52 5.21
C THR A 61 -4.83 4.13 5.79
N VAL A 62 -4.87 4.01 7.11
CA VAL A 62 -4.71 2.73 7.82
C VAL A 62 -6.07 2.34 8.41
N VAL A 63 -6.55 1.15 8.06
CA VAL A 63 -7.82 0.61 8.55
C VAL A 63 -7.54 -0.42 9.66
N PHE A 64 -8.22 -0.26 10.80
CA PHE A 64 -8.09 -1.15 11.96
C PHE A 64 -9.37 -1.97 12.13
N GLU A 65 -9.22 -3.30 12.08
CA GLU A 65 -10.31 -4.28 12.24
C GLU A 65 -11.54 -4.00 11.37
N GLU A 66 -11.38 -3.36 10.20
CA GLU A 66 -12.47 -2.92 9.32
C GLU A 66 -13.50 -1.98 9.98
N LYS A 67 -13.21 -1.48 11.20
CA LYS A 67 -14.15 -0.70 12.02
C LYS A 67 -13.88 0.78 11.98
N PHE A 68 -12.61 1.18 11.96
CA PHE A 68 -12.23 2.58 11.92
C PHE A 68 -10.93 2.77 11.15
N SER A 69 -10.75 3.97 10.60
CA SER A 69 -9.59 4.32 9.80
C SER A 69 -8.88 5.55 10.36
N VAL A 70 -7.56 5.58 10.15
CA VAL A 70 -6.71 6.72 10.44
C VAL A 70 -6.18 7.24 9.11
N VAL A 71 -6.53 8.49 8.79
CA VAL A 71 -6.13 9.14 7.55
C VAL A 71 -4.88 9.98 7.78
N GLY A 72 -3.95 9.89 6.83
CA GLY A 72 -2.71 10.65 6.80
C GLY A 72 -1.53 9.95 7.48
N ALA A 73 -0.33 10.48 7.22
CA ALA A 73 0.91 10.00 7.83
C ALA A 73 1.02 10.53 9.28
N GLN A 74 0.24 9.90 10.17
CA GLN A 74 0.18 10.29 11.58
C GLN A 74 1.48 9.96 12.33
N GLU A 75 1.67 10.61 13.47
CA GLU A 75 2.78 10.34 14.38
C GLU A 75 2.72 8.93 14.96
N TYR A 76 3.90 8.36 15.27
CA TYR A 76 4.01 7.03 15.89
C TYR A 76 3.14 6.87 17.14
N GLU A 77 3.06 7.91 17.96
CA GLU A 77 2.30 7.92 19.22
C GLU A 77 0.81 7.62 19.00
N VAL A 78 0.23 8.11 17.89
CA VAL A 78 -1.16 7.85 17.50
C VAL A 78 -1.37 6.36 17.27
N PHE A 79 -0.49 5.74 16.47
CA PHE A 79 -0.55 4.32 16.17
C PHE A 79 -0.31 3.44 17.40
N ARG A 80 0.64 3.83 18.27
CA ARG A 80 0.91 3.12 19.52
C ARG A 80 -0.30 3.12 20.44
N ASP A 81 -0.96 4.26 20.59
CA ASP A 81 -2.14 4.39 21.45
C ASP A 81 -3.33 3.59 20.90
N ILE A 82 -3.52 3.59 19.58
CA ILE A 82 -4.54 2.77 18.91
C ILE A 82 -4.27 1.28 19.15
N ALA A 83 -3.05 0.82 18.88
CA ALA A 83 -2.67 -0.57 19.08
C ALA A 83 -2.88 -1.01 20.54
N ARG A 84 -2.50 -0.17 21.52
CA ARG A 84 -2.77 -0.43 22.94
C ARG A 84 -4.26 -0.61 23.21
N ARG A 85 -5.11 0.28 22.71
CA ARG A 85 -6.56 0.20 22.95
C ARG A 85 -7.21 -1.01 22.27
N ILE A 86 -6.71 -1.44 21.10
CA ILE A 86 -7.15 -2.68 20.43
C ILE A 86 -6.82 -3.89 21.30
N VAL A 87 -5.57 -4.00 21.76
CA VAL A 87 -5.12 -5.11 22.62
C VAL A 87 -5.88 -5.16 23.94
N GLU A 88 -6.24 -4.00 24.50
CA GLU A 88 -7.05 -3.89 25.72
C GLU A 88 -8.55 -4.14 25.51
N GLY A 89 -9.01 -4.35 24.26
CA GLY A 89 -10.42 -4.53 23.92
C GLY A 89 -11.27 -3.27 24.12
N LYS A 90 -10.64 -2.10 24.17
CA LYS A 90 -11.28 -0.79 24.44
C LYS A 90 -11.74 -0.06 23.18
N ILE A 91 -11.52 -0.63 22.00
CA ILE A 91 -12.13 -0.15 20.76
C ILE A 91 -13.05 -1.24 20.24
N THR A 92 -14.33 -1.13 20.60
CA THR A 92 -15.42 -1.79 19.87
C THR A 92 -15.86 -0.81 18.78
N GLY A 93 -15.72 -1.19 17.51
CA GLY A 93 -16.44 -0.50 16.45
C GLY A 93 -17.92 -0.57 16.76
N GLU A 94 -18.63 0.54 16.56
CA GLU A 94 -20.10 0.55 16.57
C GLU A 94 -20.66 -0.50 15.62
#